data_AF-A0A9E4FHK9-F1
#
_entry.id   AF-A0A9E4FHK9-F1
#
_cell.length_a   1.000
_cell.length_b   1.000
_cell.length_c   1.000
_cell.angle_alpha   90.00
_cell.angle_beta   90.00
_cell.angle_gamma   90.00
#
_symmetry.space_group_name_H-M   'P 1'
#
loop_
_entity.id
_entity.type
_entity.pdbx_description
1 polymer ?
#
loop_
_entity_poly.entity_id
_entity_poly.type
_entity_poly.pdbx_seq_one_letter_code
_entity_poly.pdbx_strand_id
1 'polypeptide(L)'
;MSWYKVFPVLLAAGILSLLIPLTLVLAQAGSGTVTIMDSDESGSSGNMSDKATISIMNVSSLPEGQAYEGWFVSDSGERKESTGILNADSDGMISHTFMLMSDAEPTGENLFADFNTFVVTIEPVPDDDPGPSHEIALAYTFPAGTIAQIRNLVVSAEGNPEYLSGFDEGTPKG
;
A
#
# COMPACT_ATOMS: atom_id res chain seq x y z
N MET A 1 42.98 68.75 0.12
CA MET A 1 43.97 67.99 -0.67
C MET A 1 43.82 66.53 -0.28
N SER A 2 43.46 65.68 -1.24
CA SER A 2 43.16 64.25 -1.10
C SER A 2 44.36 63.43 -0.61
N TRP A 3 44.16 62.39 0.22
CA TRP A 3 44.68 61.04 -0.08
C TRP A 3 44.09 59.93 0.84
N TYR A 4 43.66 58.84 0.21
CA TYR A 4 43.13 57.58 0.74
C TYR A 4 44.14 56.72 1.51
N LYS A 5 43.68 55.94 2.50
CA LYS A 5 44.15 54.54 2.67
C LYS A 5 42.99 53.64 3.10
N VAL A 6 42.48 52.88 2.14
CA VAL A 6 41.69 51.65 2.27
C VAL A 6 42.60 50.49 2.68
N PHE A 7 42.10 49.52 3.48
CA PHE A 7 42.45 48.06 3.48
C PHE A 7 41.66 47.31 4.60
N PRO A 8 41.41 45.99 4.54
CA PRO A 8 40.13 45.42 4.11
C PRO A 8 39.38 44.58 5.19
N VAL A 9 38.12 44.28 4.84
CA VAL A 9 37.20 43.21 5.26
C VAL A 9 37.79 42.05 6.08
N LEU A 10 37.11 41.69 7.17
CA LEU A 10 36.90 40.28 7.53
C LEU A 10 35.43 40.05 7.92
N LEU A 11 34.79 39.33 7.00
CA LEU A 11 33.47 38.73 7.04
C LEU A 11 33.36 37.78 8.24
N ALA A 12 32.32 37.95 9.07
CA ALA A 12 31.81 36.89 9.93
C ALA A 12 30.28 36.95 9.94
N ALA A 13 29.68 36.76 8.77
CA ALA A 13 28.28 36.40 8.67
C ALA A 13 28.14 34.95 9.14
N GLY A 14 27.92 34.77 10.44
CA GLY A 14 27.53 33.47 11.00
C GLY A 14 26.13 33.12 10.49
N ILE A 15 26.06 32.35 9.42
CA ILE A 15 24.81 31.73 8.98
C ILE A 15 24.47 30.68 10.03
N LEU A 16 23.50 31.01 10.89
CA LEU A 16 22.86 30.06 11.78
C LEU A 16 21.99 29.14 10.90
N SER A 17 22.56 28.04 10.44
CA SER A 17 21.84 26.99 9.73
C SER A 17 20.91 26.29 10.71
N LEU A 18 19.65 26.69 10.69
CA LEU A 18 18.58 25.98 11.39
C LEU A 18 18.31 24.67 10.63
N LEU A 19 18.90 23.57 11.09
CA LEU A 19 18.49 22.22 10.69
C LEU A 19 17.12 21.96 11.31
N ILE A 20 16.06 22.19 10.56
CA ILE A 20 14.74 21.67 10.93
C ILE A 20 14.79 20.17 10.61
N PRO A 21 14.68 19.26 11.60
CA PRO A 21 14.47 17.87 11.29
C PRO A 21 13.14 17.77 10.53
N LEU A 22 13.19 17.29 9.29
CA LEU A 22 11.99 16.94 8.54
C LEU A 22 11.42 15.69 9.20
N THR A 23 10.58 15.89 10.23
CA THR A 23 9.73 14.81 10.74
C THR A 23 8.64 14.62 9.71
N LEU A 24 8.75 13.56 8.91
CA LEU A 24 7.63 13.12 8.08
C LEU A 24 6.53 12.66 9.03
N VAL A 25 5.61 13.55 9.35
CA VAL A 25 4.35 13.19 10.01
C VAL A 25 3.52 12.56 8.91
N LEU A 26 3.48 11.22 8.88
CA LEU A 26 2.39 10.54 8.18
C LEU A 26 1.13 10.91 8.96
N ALA A 27 0.38 11.89 8.47
CA ALA A 27 -0.96 12.14 8.96
C ALA A 27 -1.77 10.90 8.58
N GLN A 28 -1.91 9.97 9.54
CA GLN A 28 -2.76 8.81 9.37
C GLN A 28 -4.18 9.33 9.11
N ALA A 29 -4.62 9.25 7.87
CA ALA A 29 -5.87 9.87 7.43
C ALA A 29 -7.11 9.17 7.98
N GLY A 30 -6.97 8.03 8.66
CA GLY A 30 -8.04 7.22 9.23
C GLY A 30 -7.52 5.92 9.83
N SER A 31 -8.40 4.99 10.17
CA SER A 31 -8.02 3.62 10.56
C SER A 31 -8.58 2.64 9.55
N GLY A 32 -7.72 1.79 8.99
CA GLY A 32 -8.08 0.85 7.94
C GLY A 32 -7.88 -0.61 8.34
N THR A 33 -8.62 -1.50 7.70
CA THR A 33 -8.40 -2.95 7.70
C THR A 33 -8.51 -3.43 6.25
N VAL A 34 -7.57 -4.27 5.85
CA VAL A 34 -7.64 -5.03 4.59
C VAL A 34 -7.78 -6.49 4.97
N THR A 35 -8.84 -7.13 4.48
CA THR A 35 -9.08 -8.55 4.67
C THR A 35 -8.89 -9.25 3.34
N ILE A 36 -7.92 -10.15 3.28
CA ILE A 36 -7.70 -11.02 2.12
C ILE A 36 -8.40 -12.36 2.39
N MET A 37 -9.16 -12.82 1.40
CA MET A 37 -10.03 -13.98 1.49
C MET A 37 -10.17 -14.66 0.13
N ASP A 38 -10.81 -15.82 0.12
CA ASP A 38 -11.19 -16.52 -1.11
C ASP A 38 -12.36 -15.79 -1.81
N SER A 39 -12.28 -15.69 -3.13
CA SER A 39 -13.36 -15.20 -3.98
C SER A 39 -14.53 -16.19 -4.04
N ASP A 40 -14.26 -17.50 -3.96
CA ASP A 40 -15.25 -18.58 -4.01
C ASP A 40 -15.81 -18.93 -2.62
N GLU A 41 -17.00 -18.40 -2.32
CA GLU A 41 -17.70 -18.69 -1.06
C GLU A 41 -18.29 -20.11 -0.98
N SER A 42 -18.27 -20.87 -2.08
CA SER A 42 -18.85 -22.21 -2.14
C SER A 42 -17.93 -23.30 -1.56
N GLY A 43 -16.64 -22.98 -1.35
CA GLY A 43 -15.62 -23.90 -0.83
C GLY A 43 -15.35 -25.11 -1.74
N SER A 44 -15.75 -25.03 -3.02
CA SER A 44 -15.58 -26.11 -3.99
C SER A 44 -14.21 -26.08 -4.67
N SER A 45 -13.52 -24.95 -4.59
CA SER A 45 -12.16 -24.70 -5.07
C SER A 45 -11.26 -24.52 -3.84
N GLY A 46 -9.95 -24.81 -3.92
CA GLY A 46 -9.05 -24.54 -2.79
C GLY A 46 -9.10 -23.06 -2.37
N ASN A 47 -8.68 -22.75 -1.14
CA ASN A 47 -8.64 -21.35 -0.67
C ASN A 47 -7.55 -20.56 -1.43
N MET A 48 -7.97 -19.67 -2.34
CA MET A 48 -7.06 -18.95 -3.25
C MET A 48 -6.52 -17.63 -2.69
N SER A 49 -7.13 -17.04 -1.65
CA SER A 49 -6.73 -15.72 -1.11
C SER A 49 -6.56 -14.64 -2.21
N ASP A 50 -7.49 -14.62 -3.16
CA ASP A 50 -7.47 -13.84 -4.41
C ASP A 50 -8.41 -12.62 -4.39
N LYS A 51 -9.18 -12.43 -3.31
CA LYS A 51 -10.08 -11.29 -3.08
C LYS A 51 -9.65 -10.49 -1.86
N ALA A 52 -9.67 -9.16 -1.97
CA ALA A 52 -9.47 -8.26 -0.85
C ALA A 52 -10.71 -7.40 -0.60
N THR A 53 -11.08 -7.23 0.67
CA THR A 53 -12.01 -6.18 1.10
C THR A 53 -11.26 -5.15 1.94
N ILE A 54 -11.44 -3.89 1.59
CA ILE A 54 -10.78 -2.74 2.21
C ILE A 54 -11.86 -1.94 2.93
N SER A 55 -11.68 -1.76 4.24
CA SER A 55 -12.54 -0.93 5.06
C SER A 55 -11.71 0.12 5.77
N ILE A 56 -12.05 1.40 5.58
CA ILE A 56 -11.35 2.52 6.23
C ILE A 56 -12.38 3.43 6.86
N MET A 57 -12.14 3.85 8.10
CA MET A 57 -13.04 4.71 8.84
C MET A 57 -12.35 6.03 9.21
N ASN A 58 -13.16 7.07 9.35
CA ASN A 58 -12.76 8.43 9.72
C ASN A 58 -11.79 9.07 8.72
N VAL A 59 -11.97 8.80 7.42
CA VAL A 59 -11.17 9.48 6.39
C VAL A 59 -11.56 10.95 6.28
N SER A 60 -10.57 11.82 6.12
CA SER A 60 -10.79 13.24 5.91
C SER A 60 -11.26 13.51 4.49
N SER A 61 -12.15 14.48 4.31
CA SER A 61 -12.53 14.98 2.98
C SER A 61 -11.32 15.58 2.28
N LEU A 62 -11.12 15.23 1.01
CA LEU A 62 -10.06 15.78 0.18
C LEU A 62 -10.54 17.05 -0.56
N PRO A 63 -9.63 17.98 -0.89
CA PRO A 63 -9.87 19.05 -1.84
C PRO A 63 -10.41 18.55 -3.19
N GLU A 64 -11.09 19.43 -3.92
CA GLU A 64 -11.49 19.14 -5.31
C GLU A 64 -10.26 18.85 -6.18
N GLY A 65 -10.37 17.84 -7.05
CA GLY A 65 -9.27 17.39 -7.91
C GLY A 65 -8.31 16.41 -7.23
N GLN A 66 -8.65 15.85 -6.07
CA GLN A 66 -7.92 14.78 -5.41
C GLN A 66 -8.83 13.60 -5.06
N ALA A 67 -8.26 12.40 -5.03
CA ALA A 67 -8.94 11.17 -4.63
C ALA A 67 -8.01 10.28 -3.81
N TYR A 68 -8.59 9.42 -2.96
CA TYR A 68 -7.82 8.32 -2.37
C TYR A 68 -7.73 7.18 -3.37
N GLU A 69 -6.56 6.57 -3.49
CA GLU A 69 -6.35 5.36 -4.29
C GLU A 69 -5.61 4.31 -3.48
N GLY A 70 -6.06 3.06 -3.55
CA GLY A 70 -5.44 1.94 -2.86
C GLY A 70 -4.51 1.16 -3.78
N TRP A 71 -3.40 0.66 -3.25
CA TRP A 71 -2.40 -0.07 -4.02
C TRP A 71 -1.85 -1.27 -3.26
N PHE A 72 -1.74 -2.40 -3.95
CA PHE A 72 -0.91 -3.50 -3.51
C PHE A 72 0.51 -3.34 -4.06
N VAL A 73 1.51 -3.47 -3.21
CA VAL A 73 2.93 -3.29 -3.56
C VAL A 73 3.71 -4.54 -3.19
N SER A 74 4.49 -5.02 -4.16
CA SER A 74 5.30 -6.23 -4.05
C SER A 74 6.49 -6.05 -3.13
N ASP A 75 7.11 -7.17 -2.74
CA ASP A 75 8.29 -7.20 -1.86
C ASP A 75 9.44 -6.31 -2.36
N SER A 76 9.68 -6.30 -3.67
CA SER A 76 10.72 -5.48 -4.30
C SER A 76 10.27 -4.04 -4.54
N GLY A 77 8.97 -3.75 -4.43
CA GLY A 77 8.36 -2.49 -4.81
C GLY A 77 8.23 -2.27 -6.32
N GLU A 78 8.64 -3.24 -7.15
CA GLU A 78 8.63 -3.14 -8.61
C GLU A 78 7.22 -3.31 -9.19
N ARG A 79 6.49 -4.36 -8.76
CA ARG A 79 5.08 -4.55 -9.08
C ARG A 79 4.22 -3.75 -8.11
N LYS A 80 3.34 -2.93 -8.66
CA LYS A 80 2.34 -2.13 -7.95
C LYS A 80 1.01 -2.28 -8.68
N GLU A 81 -0.02 -2.67 -7.97
CA GLU A 81 -1.35 -2.89 -8.54
C GLU A 81 -2.34 -1.93 -7.90
N SER A 82 -2.92 -1.06 -8.72
CA SER A 82 -4.01 -0.19 -8.29
C SER A 82 -5.25 -1.04 -7.99
N THR A 83 -5.87 -0.73 -6.86
CA THR A 83 -7.20 -1.22 -6.51
C THR A 83 -8.31 -0.31 -7.02
N GLY A 84 -7.94 0.83 -7.61
CA GLY A 84 -8.82 1.91 -8.04
C GLY A 84 -9.12 2.93 -6.94
N ILE A 85 -9.86 3.98 -7.34
CA ILE A 85 -10.28 5.06 -6.46
C ILE A 85 -11.13 4.53 -5.30
N LEU A 86 -10.70 4.84 -4.08
CA LEU A 86 -11.38 4.53 -2.85
C LEU A 86 -12.36 5.65 -2.49
N ASN A 87 -13.63 5.45 -2.83
CA ASN A 87 -14.68 6.43 -2.59
C ASN A 87 -15.12 6.40 -1.12
N ALA A 88 -14.98 7.54 -0.45
CA ALA A 88 -15.51 7.74 0.90
C ALA A 88 -16.99 8.16 0.82
N ASP A 89 -17.82 7.63 1.71
CA ASP A 89 -19.18 8.11 1.91
C ASP A 89 -19.23 9.41 2.75
N SER A 90 -20.43 9.89 3.02
CA SER A 90 -20.64 11.13 3.78
C SER A 90 -20.16 11.08 5.23
N ASP A 91 -19.97 9.88 5.79
CA ASP A 91 -19.50 9.66 7.16
C ASP A 91 -17.98 9.43 7.21
N GLY A 92 -17.28 9.54 6.07
CA GLY A 92 -15.85 9.28 5.97
C GLY A 92 -15.53 7.80 6.10
N MET A 93 -16.43 6.92 5.65
CA MET A 93 -16.20 5.48 5.55
C MET A 93 -15.94 5.07 4.09
N ILE A 94 -14.92 4.24 3.91
CA ILE A 94 -14.60 3.57 2.65
C ILE A 94 -14.92 2.08 2.83
N SER A 95 -15.60 1.51 1.85
CA SER A 95 -15.80 0.07 1.69
C SER A 95 -15.54 -0.30 0.23
N HIS A 96 -14.48 -1.04 -0.02
CA HIS A 96 -14.03 -1.36 -1.38
C HIS A 96 -13.69 -2.85 -1.51
N THR A 97 -13.98 -3.45 -2.66
CA THR A 97 -13.64 -4.83 -2.96
C THR A 97 -12.72 -4.86 -4.18
N PHE A 98 -11.67 -5.65 -4.10
CA PHE A 98 -10.67 -5.78 -5.14
C PHE A 98 -10.38 -7.25 -5.44
N MET A 99 -10.14 -7.53 -6.71
CA MET A 99 -9.55 -8.76 -7.24
C MET A 99 -8.60 -8.36 -8.36
N LEU A 100 -7.51 -9.12 -8.55
CA LEU A 100 -6.64 -8.94 -9.70
C LEU A 100 -7.39 -9.33 -10.96
N MET A 101 -7.45 -8.41 -11.93
CA MET A 101 -8.15 -8.61 -13.20
C MET A 101 -7.13 -8.74 -14.33
N SER A 102 -7.36 -9.68 -15.24
CA SER A 102 -6.72 -9.69 -16.56
C SER A 102 -7.83 -9.55 -17.59
N ASP A 103 -7.76 -8.49 -18.40
CA ASP A 103 -8.83 -8.05 -19.28
C ASP A 103 -10.14 -7.78 -18.51
N ALA A 104 -11.12 -8.69 -18.59
CA ALA A 104 -12.44 -8.55 -17.95
C ALA A 104 -12.74 -9.65 -16.92
N GLU A 105 -11.77 -10.53 -16.64
CA GLU A 105 -11.96 -11.69 -15.76
C GLU A 105 -10.97 -11.66 -14.58
N PRO A 106 -11.37 -12.13 -13.39
CA PRO A 106 -10.45 -12.32 -12.27
C PRO A 106 -9.36 -13.33 -12.63
N THR A 107 -8.11 -13.01 -12.28
CA THR A 107 -6.95 -13.88 -12.52
C THR A 107 -6.93 -15.13 -11.64
N GLY A 108 -7.56 -15.06 -10.45
CA GLY A 108 -7.43 -16.09 -9.41
C GLY A 108 -6.05 -16.12 -8.74
N GLU A 109 -5.18 -15.14 -9.01
CA GLU A 109 -3.86 -15.04 -8.39
C GLU A 109 -3.98 -14.76 -6.88
N ASN A 110 -3.23 -15.54 -6.09
CA ASN A 110 -3.14 -15.34 -4.65
C ASN A 110 -2.42 -14.03 -4.33
N LEU A 111 -3.09 -13.11 -3.64
CA LEU A 111 -2.55 -11.78 -3.35
C LEU A 111 -1.30 -11.84 -2.45
N PHE A 112 -1.19 -12.84 -1.57
CA PHE A 112 -0.01 -12.98 -0.72
C PHE A 112 1.20 -13.55 -1.46
N ALA A 113 1.04 -14.13 -2.66
CA ALA A 113 2.17 -14.66 -3.42
C ALA A 113 3.18 -13.54 -3.75
N ASP A 114 2.67 -12.40 -4.21
CA ASP A 114 3.51 -11.32 -4.74
C ASP A 114 3.53 -10.06 -3.86
N PHE A 115 2.48 -9.79 -3.10
CA PHE A 115 2.31 -8.54 -2.36
C PHE A 115 2.56 -8.71 -0.86
N ASN A 116 3.21 -7.72 -0.24
CA ASN A 116 3.42 -7.65 1.21
C ASN A 116 3.02 -6.29 1.80
N THR A 117 2.64 -5.35 0.95
CA THR A 117 2.36 -3.98 1.33
C THR A 117 1.03 -3.57 0.72
N PHE A 118 0.20 -2.91 1.52
CA PHE A 118 -0.95 -2.16 1.05
C PHE A 118 -0.75 -0.69 1.42
N VAL A 119 -0.94 0.20 0.45
CA VAL A 119 -0.81 1.65 0.63
C VAL A 119 -2.04 2.34 0.08
N VAL A 120 -2.47 3.40 0.75
CA VAL A 120 -3.45 4.36 0.26
C VAL A 120 -2.73 5.67 0.07
N THR A 121 -2.82 6.21 -1.14
CA THR A 121 -2.27 7.50 -1.53
C THR A 121 -3.37 8.51 -1.81
N ILE A 122 -2.99 9.79 -1.81
CA ILE A 122 -3.81 10.88 -2.34
C ILE A 122 -3.32 11.14 -3.76
N GLU A 123 -4.18 10.90 -4.74
CA GLU A 123 -3.87 11.05 -6.17
C GLU A 123 -4.57 12.29 -6.77
N PRO A 124 -3.95 12.96 -7.75
CA PRO A 124 -4.62 14.00 -8.52
C PRO A 124 -5.73 13.41 -9.42
N VAL A 125 -6.73 14.22 -9.77
CA VAL A 125 -7.77 13.84 -10.73
C VAL A 125 -7.92 14.97 -11.75
N PRO A 126 -7.59 14.77 -13.05
CA PRO A 126 -7.09 13.52 -13.66
C PRO A 126 -5.66 13.18 -13.26
N ASP A 127 -5.34 11.88 -13.26
CA ASP A 127 -3.99 11.34 -13.05
C ASP A 127 -3.40 10.81 -14.36
N ASP A 128 -2.14 11.16 -14.62
CA ASP A 128 -1.36 10.71 -15.78
C ASP A 128 -0.20 9.77 -15.35
N ASP A 129 0.09 9.62 -14.06
CA ASP A 129 1.10 8.69 -13.54
C ASP A 129 0.44 7.32 -13.28
N PRO A 130 0.95 6.21 -13.85
CA PRO A 130 0.40 4.89 -13.60
C PRO A 130 0.79 4.31 -12.22
N GLY A 131 1.65 4.98 -11.45
CA GLY A 131 2.08 4.56 -10.12
C GLY A 131 1.46 5.40 -8.99
N PRO A 132 1.59 4.94 -7.74
CA PRO A 132 1.14 5.70 -6.58
C PRO A 132 1.94 7.00 -6.44
N SER A 133 1.27 8.09 -6.06
CA SER A 133 1.94 9.31 -5.65
C SER A 133 2.79 9.12 -4.39
N HIS A 134 3.56 10.15 -4.09
CA HIS A 134 4.35 10.23 -2.87
C HIS A 134 3.52 10.70 -1.64
N GLU A 135 2.25 11.07 -1.84
CA GLU A 135 1.35 11.53 -0.77
C GLU A 135 0.63 10.35 -0.11
N ILE A 136 1.29 9.73 0.86
CA ILE A 136 0.77 8.54 1.56
C ILE A 136 -0.22 8.96 2.65
N ALA A 137 -1.46 8.47 2.54
CA ALA A 137 -2.51 8.63 3.55
C ALA A 137 -2.50 7.51 4.60
N LEU A 138 -2.31 6.25 4.14
CA LEU A 138 -2.22 5.06 4.98
C LEU A 138 -1.24 4.08 4.35
N ALA A 139 -0.46 3.37 5.15
CA ALA A 139 0.38 2.29 4.65
C ALA A 139 0.52 1.20 5.70
N TYR A 140 0.57 -0.04 5.23
CA TYR A 140 0.94 -1.18 6.05
C TYR A 140 1.79 -2.15 5.23
N THR A 141 2.93 -2.54 5.79
CA THR A 141 3.81 -3.56 5.24
C THR A 141 3.95 -4.67 6.27
N PHE A 142 3.71 -5.90 5.85
CA PHE A 142 3.99 -7.05 6.70
C PHE A 142 5.50 -7.14 6.97
N PRO A 143 5.93 -7.32 8.23
CA PRO A 143 7.33 -7.62 8.52
C PRO A 143 7.79 -8.87 7.74
N ALA A 144 9.02 -8.86 7.22
CA ALA A 144 9.54 -9.92 6.35
C ALA A 144 9.37 -11.34 6.93
N GLY A 145 9.61 -11.51 8.24
CA GLY A 145 9.43 -12.81 8.91
C GLY A 145 7.95 -13.24 8.99
N THR A 146 7.04 -12.28 9.17
CA THR A 146 5.60 -12.53 9.25
C THR A 146 5.02 -12.90 7.89
N ILE A 147 5.34 -12.15 6.83
CA ILE A 147 4.84 -12.48 5.49
C ILE A 147 5.36 -13.84 5.00
N ALA A 148 6.61 -14.20 5.33
CA ALA A 148 7.13 -15.53 5.03
C ALA A 148 6.31 -16.65 5.70
N GLN A 149 5.88 -16.46 6.95
CA GLN A 149 5.02 -17.41 7.65
C GLN A 149 3.62 -17.48 7.06
N ILE A 150 3.03 -16.33 6.71
CA ILE A 150 1.73 -16.27 6.03
C ILE A 150 1.80 -17.04 4.72
N ARG A 151 2.81 -16.79 3.88
CA ARG A 151 2.99 -17.47 2.59
C ARG A 151 3.11 -18.99 2.74
N ASN A 152 3.84 -19.49 3.74
CA ASN A 152 3.89 -20.93 4.03
C ASN A 152 2.50 -21.54 4.31
N LEU A 153 1.56 -20.73 4.83
CA LEU A 153 0.20 -21.17 5.13
C LEU A 153 -0.73 -21.05 3.93
N VAL A 154 -0.64 -19.96 3.15
CA VAL A 154 -1.69 -19.59 2.18
C VAL A 154 -1.25 -19.68 0.72
N VAL A 155 0.04 -19.81 0.42
CA VAL A 155 0.56 -19.88 -0.95
C VAL A 155 1.05 -21.32 -1.21
N SER A 156 0.67 -21.91 -2.35
CA SER A 156 1.30 -23.17 -2.76
C SER A 156 2.66 -22.95 -3.39
N ALA A 157 3.53 -23.93 -3.18
CA ALA A 157 4.85 -23.95 -3.78
C ALA A 157 5.22 -25.41 -4.10
N GLU A 158 6.07 -25.58 -5.11
CA GLU A 158 6.67 -26.88 -5.41
C GLU A 158 7.38 -27.42 -4.15
N GLY A 159 6.96 -28.59 -3.66
CA GLY A 159 7.48 -29.20 -2.43
C GLY A 159 6.63 -29.03 -1.17
N ASN A 160 5.51 -28.29 -1.22
CA ASN A 160 4.52 -28.36 -0.14
C ASN A 160 3.98 -29.80 -0.07
N PRO A 161 3.96 -30.45 1.11
CA PRO A 161 3.42 -31.80 1.21
C PRO A 161 1.95 -31.77 0.80
N GLU A 162 1.53 -32.68 -0.07
CA GLU A 162 0.10 -32.95 -0.21
C GLU A 162 -0.40 -33.38 1.17
N TYR A 163 -1.37 -32.65 1.71
CA TYR A 163 -1.99 -32.99 2.98
C TYR A 163 -2.96 -34.17 2.75
N LEU A 164 -2.38 -35.34 2.46
CA LEU A 164 -3.08 -36.57 2.08
C LEU A 164 -3.75 -37.30 3.26
N SER A 165 -3.55 -36.84 4.50
CA SER A 165 -4.26 -37.35 5.69
C SER A 165 -4.07 -36.46 6.91
N GLY A 166 -5.10 -36.40 7.77
CA GLY A 166 -5.18 -35.60 8.99
C GLY A 166 -6.64 -35.34 9.36
N PHE A 167 -6.92 -34.64 10.47
CA PHE A 167 -8.29 -34.14 10.74
C PHE A 167 -8.72 -33.09 9.69
N ASP A 168 -7.74 -32.54 8.98
CA ASP A 168 -7.88 -31.65 7.85
C ASP A 168 -7.41 -32.39 6.58
N GLU A 169 -8.31 -33.19 5.96
CA GLU A 169 -8.18 -33.56 4.55
C GLU A 169 -8.41 -32.28 3.74
N GLY A 170 -7.32 -31.62 3.31
CA GLY A 170 -7.36 -30.32 2.65
C GLY A 170 -6.93 -30.41 1.19
N THR A 171 -7.67 -29.72 0.31
CA THR A 171 -7.26 -29.38 -1.06
C THR A 171 -5.85 -28.79 -1.04
N PRO A 172 -5.01 -29.03 -2.07
CA PRO A 172 -3.77 -28.29 -2.25
C PRO A 172 -4.02 -26.80 -2.00
N LYS A 173 -3.13 -26.17 -1.22
CA LYS A 173 -3.03 -24.71 -1.21
C LYS A 173 -2.91 -24.29 -2.68
N GLY A 174 -3.57 -23.20 -3.09
CA GLY A 174 -3.72 -22.83 -4.50
C GLY A 174 -2.41 -22.68 -5.24
#